data_AF-A0A5M8FMW6-F1
#
_entry.id   AF-A0A5M8FMW6-F1
#
_cell.length_a   1.000
_cell.length_b   1.000
_cell.length_c   1.000
_cell.angle_alpha   90.00
_cell.angle_beta   90.00
_cell.angle_gamma   90.00
#
_symmetry.space_group_name_H-M   'P 1'
#
loop_
_entity.id
_entity.type
_entity.pdbx_description
1 polymer ?
#
loop_
_entity_poly.entity_id
_entity_poly.type
_entity_poly.pdbx_seq_one_letter_code
_entity_poly.pdbx_strand_id
1 'polypeptide(L)'
;MNDPGKHGEHKEHAADYLVEAYERMLKGTEEAIREARESAPKMQHMLEQVRDNMVELGELTREEANKVADYVQRDIEDAANYIAETGEDLRDWWHFDLQLMERRMLDAFTSVADQTSLQLSQWAERARRAGLYQAGQITGPGTLVCDKCGAETHFTRTGRIPPCADCGGLAFHRPKPKRDEA
;
A
#
# COMPACT_ATOMS: atom_id res chain seq x y z
N MET A 1 -5.40 -42.72 19.62
CA MET A 1 -6.18 -41.49 19.79
C MET A 1 -5.42 -40.38 19.08
N ASN A 2 -6.06 -39.66 18.14
CA ASN A 2 -5.43 -38.57 17.39
C ASN A 2 -5.56 -37.26 18.16
N ASP A 3 -4.45 -36.52 18.24
CA ASP A 3 -4.34 -35.18 18.84
C ASP A 3 -4.68 -34.10 17.80
N PRO A 4 -5.65 -33.19 18.03
CA PRO A 4 -6.12 -32.22 17.03
C PRO A 4 -5.44 -30.84 17.10
N GLY A 5 -4.25 -30.71 17.71
CA GLY A 5 -3.71 -29.41 18.15
C GLY A 5 -2.75 -28.62 17.24
N LYS A 6 -2.62 -28.86 15.92
CA LYS A 6 -1.63 -28.11 15.09
C LYS A 6 -2.16 -27.62 13.74
N HIS A 7 -2.96 -26.54 13.73
CA HIS A 7 -3.31 -25.83 12.49
C HIS A 7 -3.24 -24.29 12.57
N GLY A 8 -2.77 -23.70 13.69
CA GLY A 8 -2.75 -22.24 13.89
C GLY A 8 -1.45 -21.50 13.52
N GLU A 9 -0.29 -22.11 13.76
CA GLU A 9 1.00 -21.39 13.81
C GLU A 9 1.58 -21.04 12.42
N HIS A 10 1.21 -21.76 11.36
CA HIS A 10 1.75 -21.50 10.02
C HIS A 10 1.18 -20.24 9.33
N LYS A 11 0.01 -19.74 9.77
CA LYS A 11 -0.64 -18.57 9.16
C LYS A 11 -0.13 -17.23 9.70
N GLU A 12 0.24 -17.15 10.96
CA GLU A 12 0.80 -15.91 11.55
C GLU A 12 2.21 -15.64 11.04
N HIS A 13 3.10 -16.64 11.00
CA HIS A 13 4.44 -16.49 10.42
C HIS A 13 4.42 -16.16 8.92
N ALA A 14 3.47 -16.73 8.18
CA ALA A 14 3.25 -16.38 6.78
C ALA A 14 2.62 -14.98 6.61
N ALA A 15 1.90 -14.50 7.62
CA ALA A 15 1.27 -13.19 7.59
C ALA A 15 2.31 -12.08 7.69
N ASP A 16 3.33 -12.27 8.53
CA ASP A 16 4.35 -11.28 8.85
C ASP A 16 5.41 -11.13 7.75
N TYR A 17 5.87 -12.22 7.10
CA TYR A 17 6.91 -12.06 6.05
C TYR A 17 6.41 -11.32 4.81
N LEU A 18 5.13 -11.45 4.44
CA LEU A 18 4.59 -10.68 3.31
C LEU A 18 4.40 -9.20 3.67
N VAL A 19 4.14 -8.90 4.94
CA VAL A 19 4.15 -7.51 5.45
C VAL A 19 5.56 -6.95 5.33
N GLU A 20 6.59 -7.67 5.81
CA GLU A 20 7.98 -7.24 5.64
C GLU A 20 8.39 -7.10 4.17
N ALA A 21 7.94 -8.03 3.32
CA ALA A 21 8.23 -8.01 1.89
C ALA A 21 7.63 -6.79 1.20
N TYR A 22 6.44 -6.35 1.63
CA TYR A 22 5.84 -5.10 1.19
C TYR A 22 6.76 -3.91 1.52
N GLU A 23 7.25 -3.83 2.76
CA GLU A 23 8.11 -2.71 3.19
C GLU A 23 9.42 -2.68 2.40
N ARG A 24 10.02 -3.86 2.18
CA ARG A 24 11.25 -4.00 1.38
C ARG A 24 11.02 -3.64 -0.07
N MET A 25 9.91 -4.07 -0.67
CA MET A 25 9.59 -3.77 -2.07
C MET A 25 9.32 -2.28 -2.27
N LEU A 26 8.61 -1.63 -1.35
CA LEU A 26 8.41 -0.17 -1.36
C LEU A 26 9.75 0.56 -1.27
N LYS A 27 10.62 0.18 -0.32
CA LYS A 27 11.94 0.78 -0.15
C LYS A 27 12.84 0.57 -1.36
N GLY A 28 12.88 -0.64 -1.91
CA GLY A 28 13.65 -0.92 -3.12
C GLY A 28 13.15 -0.11 -4.32
N THR A 29 11.84 0.10 -4.41
CA THR A 29 11.24 0.94 -5.46
C THR A 29 11.62 2.41 -5.29
N GLU A 30 11.61 2.92 -4.06
CA GLU A 30 12.08 4.27 -3.73
C GLU A 30 13.55 4.47 -4.11
N GLU A 31 14.41 3.52 -3.76
CA GLU A 31 15.83 3.54 -4.11
C GLU A 31 16.05 3.51 -5.62
N ALA A 32 15.37 2.63 -6.34
CA ALA A 32 15.47 2.50 -7.80
C ALA A 32 15.00 3.77 -8.54
N ILE A 33 13.92 4.41 -8.05
CA ILE A 33 13.43 5.69 -8.60
C ILE A 33 14.46 6.80 -8.34
N ARG A 34 15.00 6.90 -7.12
CA ARG A 34 15.99 7.93 -6.75
C ARG A 34 17.30 7.80 -7.53
N GLU A 35 17.71 6.58 -7.88
CA GLU A 35 18.91 6.31 -8.67
C GLU A 35 18.72 6.63 -10.17
N ALA A 36 17.48 6.56 -10.66
CA ALA A 36 17.16 6.89 -12.04
C ALA A 36 17.12 8.42 -12.26
N ARG A 37 18.10 8.96 -12.99
CA ARG A 37 18.10 10.38 -13.42
C ARG A 37 16.99 10.69 -14.43
N GLU A 38 16.68 11.98 -14.61
CA GLU A 38 15.58 12.68 -15.33
C GLU A 38 14.97 12.06 -16.62
N SER A 39 15.56 11.02 -17.22
CA SER A 39 14.96 10.20 -18.29
C SER A 39 14.47 8.84 -17.76
N ALA A 40 13.97 8.82 -16.51
CA ALA A 40 13.71 7.60 -15.77
C ALA A 40 12.63 6.71 -16.43
N PRO A 41 12.80 5.37 -16.42
CA PRO A 41 11.71 4.44 -16.65
C PRO A 41 10.50 4.75 -15.75
N LYS A 42 9.30 4.46 -16.26
CA LYS A 42 8.06 4.62 -15.49
C LYS A 42 8.15 3.87 -14.16
N MET A 43 7.58 4.41 -13.06
CA MET A 43 7.49 3.76 -11.75
C MET A 43 7.22 2.24 -11.80
N GLN A 44 6.27 1.84 -12.65
CA GLN A 44 5.90 0.44 -12.89
C GLN A 44 7.11 -0.44 -13.25
N HIS A 45 8.01 0.08 -14.09
CA HIS A 45 9.23 -0.64 -14.47
C HIS A 45 10.18 -0.83 -13.28
N MET A 46 10.33 0.19 -12.43
CA MET A 46 11.19 0.08 -11.24
C MET A 46 10.61 -0.93 -10.25
N LEU A 47 9.31 -0.89 -10.03
CA LEU A 47 8.61 -1.87 -9.20
C LEU A 47 8.75 -3.29 -9.77
N GLU A 48 8.61 -3.47 -11.08
CA GLU A 48 8.83 -4.75 -11.76
C GLU A 48 10.26 -5.27 -11.57
N GLN A 49 11.27 -4.41 -11.67
CA GLN A 49 12.67 -4.78 -11.44
C GLN A 49 12.92 -5.22 -9.99
N VAL A 50 12.40 -4.47 -9.02
CA VAL A 50 12.52 -4.82 -7.59
C VAL A 50 11.81 -6.13 -7.30
N ARG A 51 10.60 -6.32 -7.84
CA ARG A 51 9.84 -7.57 -7.74
C ARG A 51 10.63 -8.74 -8.30
N ASP A 52 11.15 -8.63 -9.52
CA ASP A 52 11.87 -9.72 -10.18
C ASP A 52 13.16 -10.07 -9.44
N ASN A 53 13.88 -9.06 -8.91
CA ASN A 53 15.04 -9.29 -8.06
C ASN A 53 14.69 -10.07 -6.77
N MET A 54 13.59 -9.72 -6.08
CA MET A 54 13.15 -10.48 -4.90
C MET A 54 12.80 -11.95 -5.22
N VAL A 55 12.30 -12.23 -6.43
CA VAL A 55 12.06 -13.60 -6.90
C VAL A 55 13.38 -14.31 -7.21
N GLU A 56 14.33 -13.64 -7.88
CA GLU A 56 15.63 -14.20 -8.23
C GLU A 56 16.48 -14.54 -6.99
N LEU A 57 16.39 -13.72 -5.94
CA LEU A 57 17.04 -13.94 -4.65
C LEU A 57 16.34 -15.01 -3.79
N GLY A 58 15.17 -15.51 -4.24
CA GLY A 58 14.38 -16.49 -3.51
C GLY A 58 13.73 -15.95 -2.25
N GLU A 59 13.60 -14.63 -2.12
CA GLU A 59 12.91 -13.99 -0.99
C GLU A 59 11.39 -14.19 -1.06
N LEU A 60 10.86 -14.23 -2.29
CA LEU A 60 9.44 -14.48 -2.58
C LEU A 60 9.29 -15.45 -3.74
N THR A 61 8.23 -16.25 -3.72
CA THR A 61 7.77 -16.91 -4.93
C THR A 61 7.23 -15.87 -5.93
N ARG A 62 7.16 -16.24 -7.21
CA ARG A 62 6.60 -15.36 -8.24
C ARG A 62 5.16 -14.92 -7.93
N GLU A 63 4.35 -15.81 -7.37
CA GLU A 63 2.96 -15.50 -7.02
C GLU A 63 2.88 -14.49 -5.86
N GLU A 64 3.71 -14.66 -4.82
CA GLU A 64 3.78 -13.73 -3.70
C GLU A 64 4.32 -12.37 -4.12
N ALA A 65 5.39 -12.34 -4.90
CA ALA A 65 5.98 -11.12 -5.41
C ALA A 65 5.00 -10.31 -6.25
N ASN A 66 4.22 -10.98 -7.12
CA ASN A 66 3.15 -10.31 -7.87
C ASN A 66 2.09 -9.72 -6.93
N LYS A 67 1.62 -10.46 -5.92
CA LYS A 67 0.63 -9.95 -4.97
C LYS A 67 1.13 -8.74 -4.18
N VAL A 68 2.37 -8.80 -3.70
CA VAL A 68 2.99 -7.69 -2.96
C VAL A 68 3.17 -6.48 -3.85
N ALA A 69 3.63 -6.67 -5.10
CA ALA A 69 3.77 -5.59 -6.08
C ALA A 69 2.42 -4.92 -6.37
N ASP A 70 1.35 -5.70 -6.54
CA ASP A 70 0.00 -5.15 -6.75
C ASP A 70 -0.45 -4.26 -5.57
N TYR A 71 -0.14 -4.65 -4.33
CA TYR A 71 -0.47 -3.84 -3.15
C TYR A 71 0.37 -2.55 -3.07
N VAL A 72 1.68 -2.65 -3.31
CA VAL A 72 2.58 -1.49 -3.32
C VAL A 72 2.16 -0.51 -4.41
N GLN A 73 1.90 -1.01 -5.63
CA GLN A 73 1.45 -0.18 -6.74
C GLN A 73 0.14 0.53 -6.43
N ARG A 74 -0.87 -0.19 -5.93
CA ARG A 74 -2.16 0.40 -5.56
C ARG A 74 -2.00 1.54 -4.56
N ASP A 75 -1.22 1.31 -3.51
CA ASP A 75 -1.07 2.29 -2.43
C ASP A 75 -0.28 3.53 -2.89
N ILE A 76 0.74 3.36 -3.75
CA ILE A 76 1.45 4.48 -4.40
C ILE A 76 0.52 5.26 -5.33
N GLU A 77 -0.28 4.56 -6.14
CA GLU A 77 -1.23 5.20 -7.05
C GLU A 77 -2.26 6.05 -6.28
N ASP A 78 -2.80 5.55 -5.18
CA ASP A 78 -3.73 6.33 -4.36
C ASP A 78 -3.05 7.53 -3.71
N ALA A 79 -1.81 7.39 -3.23
CA ALA A 79 -1.03 8.50 -2.68
C ALA A 79 -0.77 9.58 -3.73
N ALA A 80 -0.29 9.19 -4.90
CA ALA A 80 -0.04 10.07 -6.03
C ALA A 80 -1.30 10.82 -6.48
N ASN A 81 -2.45 10.14 -6.49
CA ASN A 81 -3.73 10.75 -6.81
C ASN A 81 -4.15 11.79 -5.77
N TYR A 82 -3.94 11.51 -4.48
CA TYR A 82 -4.22 12.50 -3.44
C TYR A 82 -3.40 13.77 -3.65
N ILE A 83 -2.08 13.66 -3.87
CA ILE A 83 -1.20 14.81 -4.13
C ILE A 83 -1.69 15.58 -5.36
N ALA A 84 -2.00 14.87 -6.45
CA ALA A 84 -2.44 15.51 -7.69
C ALA A 84 -3.81 16.21 -7.56
N GLU A 85 -4.73 15.68 -6.76
CA GLU A 85 -6.07 16.24 -6.58
C GLU A 85 -6.14 17.37 -5.54
N THR A 86 -5.28 17.33 -4.51
CA THR A 86 -5.31 18.30 -3.38
C THR A 86 -4.21 19.36 -3.47
N GLY A 87 -3.06 19.03 -4.06
CA GLY A 87 -1.85 19.82 -3.93
C GLY A 87 -1.23 19.79 -2.53
N GLU A 88 -1.74 18.94 -1.63
CA GLU A 88 -1.25 18.79 -0.27
C GLU A 88 -0.16 17.72 -0.17
N ASP A 89 0.60 17.80 0.92
CA ASP A 89 1.52 16.76 1.35
C ASP A 89 0.73 15.53 1.87
N LEU A 90 1.25 14.33 1.64
CA LEU A 90 0.64 13.06 2.07
C LEU A 90 0.44 12.94 3.59
N ARG A 91 1.06 13.82 4.37
CA ARG A 91 0.75 13.97 5.80
C ARG A 91 -0.74 14.11 6.07
N ASP A 92 -1.47 14.82 5.21
CA ASP A 92 -2.92 15.04 5.36
C ASP A 92 -3.75 13.87 4.82
N TRP A 93 -3.25 13.20 3.75
CA TRP A 93 -3.83 11.97 3.18
C TRP A 93 -3.96 10.84 4.20
N TRP A 94 -3.03 10.80 5.15
CA TRP A 94 -2.99 9.73 6.14
C TRP A 94 -4.02 9.89 7.24
N HIS A 95 -4.54 11.10 7.51
CA HIS A 95 -5.68 11.31 8.39
C HIS A 95 -5.54 10.62 9.78
N PHE A 96 -4.32 10.57 10.35
CA PHE A 96 -4.09 10.17 11.75
C PHE A 96 -2.77 10.71 12.32
N ASP A 97 -2.56 10.48 13.61
CA ASP A 97 -1.44 10.99 14.41
C ASP A 97 -0.06 10.50 13.91
N LEU A 98 0.64 11.38 13.17
CA LEU A 98 2.00 11.17 12.65
C LEU A 98 3.02 10.80 13.74
N GLN A 99 2.74 11.06 15.02
CA GLN A 99 3.66 10.74 16.11
C GLN A 99 3.82 9.23 16.34
N LEU A 100 2.80 8.44 15.99
CA LEU A 100 2.80 6.98 16.12
C LEU A 100 3.27 6.24 14.85
N MET A 101 3.64 6.98 13.80
CA MET A 101 4.03 6.43 12.51
C MET A 101 5.50 6.07 12.40
N GLU A 102 5.79 5.06 11.58
CA GLU A 102 7.14 4.80 11.13
C GLU A 102 7.58 5.86 10.10
N ARG A 103 8.42 6.81 10.55
CA ARG A 103 8.95 7.90 9.69
C ARG A 103 9.60 7.40 8.40
N ARG A 104 10.26 6.25 8.43
CA ARG A 104 10.92 5.69 7.24
C ARG A 104 9.92 5.29 6.16
N MET A 105 8.75 4.78 6.54
CA MET A 105 7.68 4.50 5.58
C MET A 105 7.09 5.79 5.01
N LEU A 106 6.90 6.80 5.85
CA LEU A 106 6.47 8.14 5.41
C LEU A 106 7.38 8.69 4.33
N ASP A 107 8.68 8.69 4.59
CA ASP A 107 9.67 9.23 3.67
C ASP A 107 9.68 8.44 2.35
N ALA A 108 9.60 7.11 2.40
CA ALA A 108 9.57 6.27 1.21
C ALA A 108 8.33 6.51 0.34
N PHE A 109 7.14 6.54 0.95
CA PHE A 109 5.88 6.81 0.24
C PHE A 109 5.87 8.19 -0.40
N THR A 110 6.27 9.21 0.36
CA THR A 110 6.30 10.61 -0.11
C THR A 110 7.27 10.75 -1.27
N SER A 111 8.48 10.21 -1.13
CA SER A 111 9.50 10.22 -2.17
C SER A 111 9.01 9.59 -3.48
N VAL A 112 8.36 8.42 -3.42
CA VAL A 112 7.88 7.71 -4.61
C VAL A 112 6.68 8.42 -5.23
N ALA A 113 5.69 8.80 -4.42
CA ALA A 113 4.45 9.41 -4.89
C ALA A 113 4.72 10.80 -5.50
N ASP A 114 5.55 11.64 -4.89
CA ASP A 114 5.89 12.96 -5.41
C ASP A 114 6.55 12.88 -6.79
N GLN A 115 7.54 11.99 -6.94
CA GLN A 115 8.30 11.82 -8.18
C GLN A 115 7.48 11.23 -9.33
N THR A 116 6.36 10.57 -9.01
CA THR A 116 5.57 9.82 -9.98
C THR A 116 4.14 10.34 -10.13
N SER A 117 3.75 11.35 -9.34
CA SER A 117 2.42 11.96 -9.28
C SER A 117 1.87 12.35 -10.65
N LEU A 118 2.62 13.09 -11.45
CA LEU A 118 2.21 13.50 -12.79
C LEU A 118 2.02 12.29 -13.72
N GLN A 119 2.95 11.34 -13.69
CA GLN A 119 2.87 10.13 -14.50
C GLN A 119 1.65 9.29 -14.10
N LEU A 120 1.36 9.15 -12.81
CA LEU A 120 0.27 8.32 -12.29
C LEU A 120 -1.09 8.99 -12.40
N SER A 121 -1.16 10.31 -12.29
CA SER A 121 -2.39 11.08 -12.51
C SER A 121 -3.01 10.83 -13.90
N GLN A 122 -2.17 10.57 -14.91
CA GLN A 122 -2.61 10.24 -16.28
C GLN A 122 -3.19 8.82 -16.39
N TRP A 123 -2.97 7.96 -15.38
CA TRP A 123 -3.42 6.56 -15.31
C TRP A 123 -4.52 6.34 -14.25
N ALA A 124 -4.66 7.30 -13.33
CA ALA A 124 -5.55 7.33 -12.17
C ALA A 124 -7.03 7.10 -12.47
N GLU A 125 -7.48 7.30 -13.70
CA GLU A 125 -8.85 6.99 -14.12
C GLU A 125 -9.21 5.51 -13.83
N ARG A 126 -8.22 4.61 -13.80
CA ARG A 126 -8.42 3.20 -13.42
C ARG A 126 -8.52 2.96 -11.92
N ALA A 127 -7.89 3.79 -11.09
CA ALA A 127 -7.89 3.71 -9.62
C ALA A 127 -9.22 4.21 -9.01
N ARG A 128 -9.98 5.05 -9.72
CA ARG A 128 -11.28 5.59 -9.23
C ARG A 128 -12.43 4.57 -9.12
N ARG A 129 -12.17 3.26 -9.15
CA ARG A 129 -13.21 2.23 -8.92
C ARG A 129 -13.22 1.85 -7.45
N ALA A 130 -14.28 2.23 -6.73
CA ALA A 130 -14.54 1.83 -5.35
C ALA A 130 -14.36 0.31 -5.15
N GLY A 131 -13.77 -0.10 -4.02
CA GLY A 131 -13.58 -1.51 -3.64
C GLY A 131 -12.18 -2.11 -3.86
N LEU A 132 -11.12 -1.29 -4.02
CA LEU A 132 -9.74 -1.74 -4.25
C LEU A 132 -9.07 -2.45 -3.06
N TYR A 133 -9.65 -2.33 -1.86
CA TYR A 133 -9.10 -2.88 -0.64
C TYR A 133 -10.02 -3.98 -0.10
N GLN A 134 -9.47 -5.17 0.10
CA GLN A 134 -10.18 -6.35 0.58
C GLN A 134 -9.52 -6.90 1.85
N ALA A 135 -10.33 -7.38 2.78
CA ALA A 135 -9.83 -8.08 3.96
C ALA A 135 -8.88 -9.21 3.58
N GLY A 136 -7.77 -9.32 4.30
CA GLY A 136 -6.67 -10.25 4.06
C GLY A 136 -5.55 -9.73 3.16
N GLN A 137 -5.79 -8.67 2.37
CA GLN A 137 -4.74 -7.98 1.61
C GLN A 137 -3.82 -7.18 2.55
N ILE A 138 -2.65 -6.81 2.05
CA ILE A 138 -1.73 -5.92 2.76
C ILE A 138 -1.98 -4.49 2.28
N THR A 139 -1.88 -3.55 3.20
CA THR A 139 -1.90 -2.11 2.91
C THR A 139 -0.79 -1.44 3.70
N GLY A 140 -0.20 -0.41 3.11
CA GLY A 140 0.60 0.57 3.81
C GLY A 140 -0.27 1.47 4.70
N PRO A 141 0.38 2.40 5.43
CA PRO A 141 -0.30 3.29 6.36
C PRO A 141 -1.43 4.13 5.74
N GLY A 142 -2.29 4.64 6.63
CA GLY A 142 -3.40 5.55 6.29
C GLY A 142 -4.75 5.03 6.79
N THR A 143 -5.82 5.65 6.32
CA THR A 143 -7.19 5.33 6.75
C THR A 143 -7.96 4.61 5.65
N LEU A 144 -8.62 3.52 6.00
CA LEU A 144 -9.58 2.81 5.16
C LEU A 144 -11.00 2.99 5.70
N VAL A 145 -11.94 3.28 4.81
CA VAL A 145 -13.36 3.41 5.11
C VAL A 145 -14.08 2.16 4.64
N CYS A 146 -14.86 1.53 5.51
CA CYS A 146 -15.63 0.34 5.16
C CYS A 146 -16.76 0.68 4.17
N ASP A 147 -16.80 0.00 3.04
CA ASP A 147 -17.82 0.23 1.99
C ASP A 147 -19.25 -0.09 2.46
N LYS A 148 -19.39 -0.92 3.50
CA LYS A 148 -20.69 -1.38 4.01
C LYS A 148 -21.29 -0.46 5.07
N CYS A 149 -20.49 0.11 5.97
CA CYS A 149 -20.99 0.86 7.12
C CYS A 149 -20.35 2.23 7.33
N GLY A 150 -19.31 2.59 6.56
CA GLY A 150 -18.61 3.86 6.69
C GLY A 150 -17.64 3.96 7.87
N ALA A 151 -17.49 2.90 8.68
CA ALA A 151 -16.53 2.89 9.77
C ALA A 151 -15.08 3.01 9.25
N GLU A 152 -14.27 3.80 9.95
CA GLU A 152 -12.86 4.03 9.63
C GLU A 152 -11.95 3.00 10.32
N THR A 153 -10.90 2.58 9.63
CA THR A 153 -9.84 1.71 10.14
C THR A 153 -8.50 2.37 9.85
N HIS A 154 -7.75 2.69 10.91
CA HIS A 154 -6.48 3.40 10.80
C HIS A 154 -5.30 2.43 10.85
N PHE A 155 -4.38 2.55 9.90
CA PHE A 155 -3.15 1.77 9.81
C PHE A 155 -1.95 2.68 10.11
N THR A 156 -1.33 2.49 11.27
CA THR A 156 -0.14 3.25 11.69
C THR A 156 1.17 2.72 11.08
N ARG A 157 1.12 1.51 10.55
CA ARG A 157 2.20 0.76 9.89
C ARG A 157 1.60 -0.14 8.83
N THR A 158 2.44 -0.73 7.99
CA THR A 158 1.99 -1.77 7.05
C THR A 158 1.34 -2.92 7.80
N GLY A 159 0.23 -3.42 7.26
CA GLY A 159 -0.50 -4.48 7.91
C GLY A 159 -1.53 -5.14 7.00
N ARG A 160 -2.07 -6.26 7.47
CA ARG A 160 -3.18 -6.93 6.81
C ARG A 160 -4.50 -6.28 7.16
N ILE A 161 -5.36 -6.12 6.17
CA ILE A 161 -6.69 -5.54 6.34
C ILE A 161 -7.57 -6.55 7.08
N PRO A 162 -8.06 -6.26 8.30
CA PRO A 162 -9.02 -7.12 8.96
C PRO A 162 -10.42 -6.93 8.36
N PRO A 163 -11.36 -7.85 8.60
CA PRO A 163 -12.78 -7.53 8.45
C PRO A 163 -13.14 -6.30 9.29
N CYS A 164 -14.10 -5.51 8.83
CA CYS A 164 -14.55 -4.32 9.53
C CYS A 164 -15.04 -4.69 10.94
N ALA A 165 -14.48 -4.03 11.96
CA ALA A 165 -14.79 -4.31 13.37
C ALA A 165 -16.28 -4.09 13.70
N ASP A 166 -16.93 -3.15 13.01
CA ASP A 166 -18.30 -2.74 13.32
C ASP A 166 -19.36 -3.62 12.63
N CYS A 167 -19.10 -4.10 11.42
CA CYS A 167 -20.12 -4.76 10.59
C CYS A 167 -19.69 -6.05 9.88
N GLY A 168 -18.43 -6.46 10.04
CA GLY A 168 -17.84 -7.63 9.36
C GLY A 168 -17.67 -7.47 7.84
N GLY A 169 -17.81 -6.25 7.30
CA GLY A 169 -17.58 -5.96 5.89
C GLY A 169 -16.14 -6.26 5.46
N LEU A 170 -15.96 -6.66 4.20
CA LEU A 170 -14.66 -7.09 3.67
C LEU A 170 -14.07 -6.11 2.65
N ALA A 171 -14.87 -5.19 2.13
CA ALA A 171 -14.47 -4.22 1.11
C ALA A 171 -14.30 -2.82 1.73
N PHE A 172 -13.26 -2.14 1.29
CA PHE A 172 -12.88 -0.83 1.78
C PHE A 172 -12.39 0.08 0.64
N HIS A 173 -12.35 1.38 0.91
CA HIS A 173 -11.72 2.38 0.08
C HIS A 173 -10.94 3.39 0.94
N ARG A 174 -10.00 4.12 0.34
CA ARG A 174 -9.41 5.29 0.99
C ARG A 174 -10.38 6.47 0.89
N PRO A 175 -10.54 7.29 1.94
CA PRO A 175 -11.42 8.45 1.90
C PRO A 175 -10.99 9.40 0.78
N LYS A 176 -11.96 9.99 0.10
CA LYS A 176 -11.65 11.02 -0.89
C LYS A 176 -11.17 12.29 -0.18
N PRO A 177 -10.23 13.03 -0.78
CA PRO A 177 -9.89 14.35 -0.26
C PRO A 177 -11.13 15.22 -0.16
N LYS A 178 -11.29 15.92 0.97
CA LYS A 178 -12.31 16.95 1.10
C LYS A 178 -11.92 18.09 0.17
N ARG A 179 -12.66 18.29 -0.91
CA ARG A 179 -12.56 19.52 -1.68
C ARG A 179 -13.22 20.60 -0.84
N ASP A 180 -12.43 21.56 -0.37
CA ASP A 180 -13.01 22.80 0.13
C ASP A 180 -13.76 23.45 -1.04
N GLU A 181 -15.09 23.51 -0.93
CA GLU A 181 -15.93 24.29 -1.83
C GLU A 181 -15.64 25.78 -1.54
N ALA A 182 -14.75 26.37 -2.34
CA ALA A 182 -14.50 27.80 -2.38
C ALA A 182 -15.34 28.49 -3.47
#